data_AF-A0A1I7VJ59-F1
#
_entry.id   AF-A0A1I7VJ59-F1
#
_cell.length_a   1.000
_cell.length_b   1.000
_cell.length_c   1.000
_cell.angle_alpha   90.00
_cell.angle_beta   90.00
_cell.angle_gamma   90.00
#
_symmetry.space_group_name_H-M   'P 1'
#
loop_
_entity.id
_entity.type
_entity.pdbx_description
1 polymer ?
#
loop_
_entity_poly.entity_id
_entity_poly.type
_entity_poly.pdbx_seq_one_letter_code
_entity_poly.pdbx_strand_id
1 'polypeptide(L)'
;MGHFYNGEPIWLTNERGGFGRRSATLYWPTGSGHWPSIPHKPTLHKPWMEYKNLSQWMNDFDEIVELFTRKNDPYNFVAWYIAEPDHFLHFNGFKNGKINEMMRQLDLLVKYISDKLENYSNLSKQLNIILTADHGHAEVENASNVLCLVEVIKIDGLLFGDRMIYVDNIERKHSIYTALKKAIKDGHYRINVYYKEDLPKEYGYSNNDKIGDILLEPEPGYNVHVKCSHNDKEVSQPFHFSSHGMNPNHWTMKSILIMKGPMFKQNYRIDATANNLDLYPLMCYILGVIPAPNNGTLERILDVLNMPLLSIHTSSTRKIEFLIIIACGGPLVIFVIFVIMLSRQQRYRLLSNRRKYYPLAHKIDHDVTDLLDENCNLEDEL
;
A
#
# COMPACT_ATOMS: atom_id res chain seq x y z
N MET A 1 -6.23 21.61 -8.73
CA MET A 1 -6.68 20.52 -7.85
C MET A 1 -5.46 19.75 -7.37
N GLY A 2 -5.25 19.63 -6.06
CA GLY A 2 -4.22 18.74 -5.52
C GLY A 2 -4.63 17.27 -5.69
N HIS A 3 -3.67 16.37 -5.85
CA HIS A 3 -3.92 14.93 -5.84
C HIS A 3 -3.75 14.39 -4.42
N PHE A 4 -4.71 13.57 -3.96
CA PHE A 4 -4.56 12.86 -2.69
C PHE A 4 -3.49 11.76 -2.79
N TYR A 5 -3.51 11.00 -3.89
CA TYR A 5 -2.55 9.93 -4.18
C TYR A 5 -1.30 10.48 -4.87
N ASN A 6 -0.15 10.20 -4.25
CA ASN A 6 1.17 10.58 -4.74
C ASN A 6 1.97 9.34 -5.15
N GLY A 7 2.87 9.48 -6.12
CA GLY A 7 3.72 8.40 -6.60
C GLY A 7 3.16 7.66 -7.82
N GLU A 8 3.62 6.44 -8.03
CA GLU A 8 3.26 5.62 -9.19
C GLU A 8 3.00 4.17 -8.76
N PRO A 9 1.74 3.69 -8.84
CA PRO A 9 1.41 2.31 -8.51
C PRO A 9 1.82 1.35 -9.63
N ILE A 10 2.05 0.09 -9.26
CA ILE A 10 2.60 -0.95 -10.15
C ILE A 10 1.78 -1.18 -11.43
N TRP A 11 0.46 -1.04 -11.38
CA TRP A 11 -0.37 -1.18 -12.59
C TRP A 11 -0.08 -0.08 -13.62
N LEU A 12 0.20 1.15 -13.18
CA LEU A 12 0.59 2.22 -14.09
C LEU A 12 2.04 2.07 -14.56
N THR A 13 2.94 1.64 -13.68
CA THR A 13 4.32 1.29 -14.08
C THR A 13 4.33 0.23 -15.17
N ASN A 14 3.49 -0.80 -15.02
CA ASN A 14 3.35 -1.87 -16.01
C ASN A 14 2.87 -1.35 -17.37
N GLU A 15 1.80 -0.56 -17.40
CA GLU A 15 1.23 -0.03 -18.66
C GLU A 15 2.16 1.00 -19.33
N ARG A 16 2.86 1.82 -18.54
CA ARG A 16 3.89 2.75 -19.04
C ARG A 16 5.10 2.04 -19.62
N GLY A 17 5.32 0.78 -19.24
CA GLY A 17 6.30 -0.11 -19.89
C GLY A 17 6.05 -0.31 -21.39
N GLY A 18 4.87 0.05 -21.92
CA GLY A 18 4.56 0.01 -23.34
C GLY A 18 4.26 -1.40 -23.85
N PHE A 19 4.51 -1.66 -25.14
CA PHE A 19 4.39 -2.99 -25.75
C PHE A 19 3.04 -3.70 -25.57
N GLY A 20 1.94 -2.93 -25.50
CA GLY A 20 0.59 -3.50 -25.36
C GLY A 20 0.27 -4.09 -23.98
N ARG A 21 1.09 -3.79 -22.96
CA ARG A 21 0.89 -4.23 -21.58
C ARG A 21 -0.40 -3.65 -21.01
N ARG A 22 -1.13 -4.46 -20.25
CA ARG A 22 -2.45 -4.12 -19.69
C ARG A 22 -2.53 -4.57 -18.25
N SER A 23 -3.10 -3.69 -17.43
CA SER A 23 -3.31 -3.96 -16.02
C SER A 23 -4.80 -3.94 -15.67
N ALA A 24 -5.16 -4.85 -14.77
CA ALA A 24 -6.47 -4.86 -14.14
C ALA A 24 -6.33 -4.68 -12.62
N THR A 25 -7.24 -3.92 -12.02
CA THR A 25 -7.37 -3.84 -10.55
C THR A 25 -8.79 -4.21 -10.15
N LEU A 26 -8.96 -5.32 -9.45
CA LEU A 26 -10.23 -5.77 -8.89
C LEU A 26 -10.23 -5.44 -7.40
N TYR A 27 -10.97 -4.41 -7.01
CA TYR A 27 -11.19 -3.97 -5.62
C TYR A 27 -9.96 -3.48 -4.87
N TRP A 28 -8.78 -3.53 -5.50
CA TRP A 28 -7.55 -3.05 -4.89
C TRP A 28 -7.72 -1.59 -4.44
N PRO A 29 -7.39 -1.26 -3.18
CA PRO A 29 -7.48 0.11 -2.69
C PRO A 29 -6.78 1.06 -3.66
N THR A 30 -7.44 2.15 -4.04
CA THR A 30 -6.93 3.16 -5.00
C THR A 30 -6.77 2.70 -6.46
N GLY A 31 -7.12 1.45 -6.81
CA GLY A 31 -7.04 0.91 -8.18
C GLY A 31 -7.95 1.64 -9.18
N SER A 32 -9.09 2.16 -8.71
CA SER A 32 -9.99 3.03 -9.48
C SER A 32 -9.70 4.54 -9.30
N GLY A 33 -8.71 4.90 -8.48
CA GLY A 33 -8.34 6.27 -8.15
C GLY A 33 -7.63 6.99 -9.29
N HIS A 34 -7.69 8.32 -9.31
CA HIS A 34 -7.06 9.13 -10.36
C HIS A 34 -5.64 9.57 -9.94
N TRP A 35 -4.62 8.93 -10.51
CA TRP A 35 -3.21 9.20 -10.22
C TRP A 35 -2.66 10.37 -11.04
N PRO A 36 -1.60 11.08 -10.61
CA PRO A 36 -1.19 12.33 -11.25
C PRO A 36 -0.71 12.23 -12.71
N SER A 37 -0.20 11.08 -13.12
CA SER A 37 0.42 10.90 -14.46
C SER A 37 -0.46 10.02 -15.35
N ILE A 38 -0.43 10.23 -16.67
CA ILE A 38 -1.16 9.41 -17.67
C ILE A 38 -0.41 8.07 -17.92
N PRO A 39 -1.11 6.95 -18.12
CA PRO A 39 -2.53 6.77 -17.86
C PRO A 39 -2.81 6.97 -16.36
N HIS A 40 -3.93 7.62 -16.04
CA HIS A 40 -4.28 7.98 -14.64
C HIS A 40 -4.90 6.81 -13.87
N LYS A 41 -5.34 5.77 -14.58
CA LYS A 41 -6.02 4.57 -14.11
C LYS A 41 -5.57 3.38 -14.96
N PRO A 42 -5.62 2.15 -14.45
CA PRO A 42 -5.35 0.96 -15.25
C PRO A 42 -6.44 0.76 -16.32
N THR A 43 -6.09 -0.01 -17.35
CA THR A 43 -6.96 -0.37 -18.48
C THR A 43 -8.30 -0.93 -18.01
N LEU A 44 -8.28 -1.77 -16.96
CA LEU A 44 -9.49 -2.26 -16.30
C LEU A 44 -9.41 -1.96 -14.80
N HIS A 45 -10.47 -1.41 -14.23
CA HIS A 45 -10.61 -1.25 -12.79
C HIS A 45 -12.04 -1.55 -12.36
N LYS A 46 -12.18 -2.32 -11.28
CA LYS A 46 -13.44 -2.52 -10.57
C LYS A 46 -13.30 -1.91 -9.18
N PRO A 47 -14.01 -0.81 -8.86
CA PRO A 47 -14.02 -0.28 -7.51
C PRO A 47 -14.65 -1.30 -6.55
N TRP A 48 -14.22 -1.27 -5.30
CA TRP A 48 -14.88 -2.01 -4.25
C TRP A 48 -16.26 -1.38 -3.98
N MET A 49 -17.31 -2.20 -4.05
CA MET A 49 -18.70 -1.75 -3.89
C MET A 49 -19.40 -2.45 -2.72
N GLU A 50 -19.05 -3.70 -2.45
CA GLU A 50 -19.69 -4.53 -1.43
C GLU A 50 -18.77 -5.66 -0.97
N TYR A 51 -19.08 -6.22 0.20
CA TYR A 51 -18.49 -7.47 0.66
C TYR A 51 -19.02 -8.64 -0.18
N LYS A 52 -18.10 -9.50 -0.58
CA LYS A 52 -18.38 -10.67 -1.40
C LYS A 52 -18.32 -11.93 -0.57
N ASN A 53 -18.98 -12.99 -1.06
CA ASN A 53 -18.88 -14.33 -0.49
C ASN A 53 -18.00 -15.25 -1.37
N LEU A 54 -17.84 -16.49 -0.90
CA LEU A 54 -17.00 -17.50 -1.55
C LEU A 54 -17.28 -17.68 -3.05
N SER A 55 -18.55 -17.80 -3.46
CA SER A 55 -18.87 -18.03 -4.88
C SER A 55 -18.55 -16.82 -5.74
N GLN A 56 -18.73 -15.60 -5.22
CA GLN A 56 -18.35 -14.38 -5.92
C GLN A 56 -16.83 -14.23 -6.04
N TRP A 57 -16.05 -14.63 -5.03
CA TRP A 57 -14.58 -14.65 -5.15
C TRP A 57 -14.09 -15.69 -6.15
N MET A 58 -14.74 -16.86 -6.21
CA MET A 58 -14.45 -17.86 -7.26
C MET A 58 -14.73 -17.28 -8.65
N ASN A 59 -15.85 -16.58 -8.84
CA ASN A 59 -16.18 -15.91 -10.10
C ASN A 59 -15.17 -14.80 -10.45
N ASP A 60 -14.65 -14.06 -9.47
CA ASP A 60 -13.58 -13.08 -9.70
C ASP A 60 -12.33 -13.77 -10.24
N PHE A 61 -11.92 -14.90 -9.63
CA PHE A 61 -10.76 -15.64 -10.12
C PHE A 61 -10.97 -16.20 -11.54
N ASP A 62 -12.21 -16.60 -11.87
CA ASP A 62 -12.57 -17.03 -13.22
C ASP A 62 -12.37 -15.93 -14.26
N GLU A 63 -12.80 -14.70 -13.94
CA GLU A 63 -12.55 -13.52 -14.76
C GLU A 63 -11.06 -13.21 -14.86
N ILE A 64 -10.30 -13.33 -13.77
CA ILE A 64 -8.84 -13.12 -13.80
C ILE A 64 -8.18 -14.09 -14.79
N VAL A 65 -8.56 -15.37 -14.77
CA VAL A 65 -8.07 -16.37 -15.73
C VAL A 65 -8.44 -15.98 -17.17
N GLU A 66 -9.67 -15.49 -17.40
CA GLU A 66 -10.08 -14.98 -18.71
C GLU A 66 -9.17 -13.82 -19.17
N LEU A 67 -8.93 -12.83 -18.31
CA LEU A 67 -8.11 -11.66 -18.63
C LEU A 67 -6.69 -12.04 -19.08
N PHE A 68 -6.07 -13.02 -18.42
CA PHE A 68 -4.75 -13.52 -18.82
C PHE A 68 -4.76 -14.34 -20.12
N THR A 69 -5.89 -14.96 -20.48
CA THR A 69 -5.99 -15.91 -21.59
C THR A 69 -6.66 -15.34 -22.84
N ARG A 70 -7.00 -14.04 -22.85
CA ARG A 70 -7.54 -13.35 -24.04
C ARG A 70 -6.60 -13.44 -25.23
N LYS A 71 -7.17 -13.70 -26.42
CA LYS A 71 -6.39 -13.90 -27.64
C LYS A 71 -5.79 -12.60 -28.21
N ASN A 72 -6.51 -11.49 -28.12
CA ASN A 72 -6.14 -10.25 -28.83
C ASN A 72 -5.52 -9.19 -27.90
N ASP A 73 -5.96 -9.15 -26.64
CA ASP A 73 -5.66 -8.10 -25.67
C ASP A 73 -5.40 -8.68 -24.26
N PRO A 74 -4.50 -9.67 -24.11
CA PRO A 74 -4.25 -10.29 -22.81
C PRO A 74 -3.72 -9.27 -21.80
N TYR A 75 -4.13 -9.46 -20.55
CA TYR A 75 -3.58 -8.74 -19.42
C TYR A 75 -2.33 -9.45 -18.93
N ASN A 76 -1.36 -8.68 -18.46
CA ASN A 76 -0.11 -9.22 -17.93
C ASN A 76 0.14 -8.81 -16.47
N PHE A 77 -0.80 -8.06 -15.88
CA PHE A 77 -0.81 -7.76 -14.46
C PHE A 77 -2.25 -7.64 -13.95
N VAL A 78 -2.56 -8.28 -12.83
CA VAL A 78 -3.82 -8.12 -12.13
C VAL A 78 -3.55 -7.96 -10.63
N ALA A 79 -4.15 -6.94 -10.03
CA ALA A 79 -4.22 -6.78 -8.58
C ALA A 79 -5.64 -7.09 -8.11
N TRP A 80 -5.81 -8.02 -7.18
CA TRP A 80 -7.11 -8.47 -6.69
C TRP A 80 -7.13 -8.42 -5.16
N TYR A 81 -8.18 -7.82 -4.60
CA TYR A 81 -8.36 -7.63 -3.17
C TYR A 81 -9.60 -8.35 -2.66
N ILE A 82 -9.47 -8.97 -1.49
CA ILE A 82 -10.54 -9.60 -0.71
C ILE A 82 -10.49 -8.97 0.68
N ALA A 83 -11.63 -8.46 1.16
CA ALA A 83 -11.71 -7.75 2.45
C ALA A 83 -11.70 -8.67 3.68
N GLU A 84 -11.76 -9.99 3.47
CA GLU A 84 -11.74 -10.98 4.53
C GLU A 84 -10.33 -11.55 4.74
N PRO A 85 -9.93 -11.85 5.99
CA PRO A 85 -10.77 -11.88 7.20
C PRO A 85 -10.81 -10.56 7.99
N ASP A 86 -10.24 -9.46 7.47
CA ASP A 86 -10.19 -8.17 8.18
C ASP A 86 -11.57 -7.68 8.61
N HIS A 87 -12.50 -7.60 7.65
CA HIS A 87 -13.87 -7.17 7.90
C HIS A 87 -14.53 -8.03 8.99
N PHE A 88 -14.47 -9.35 8.87
CA PHE A 88 -15.01 -10.27 9.86
C PHE A 88 -14.44 -10.05 11.26
N LEU A 89 -13.13 -9.81 11.35
CA LEU A 89 -12.38 -9.64 12.59
C LEU A 89 -12.76 -8.35 13.33
N HIS A 90 -13.07 -7.27 12.63
CA HIS A 90 -13.60 -6.03 13.25
C HIS A 90 -14.93 -6.23 13.98
N PHE A 91 -15.71 -7.28 13.69
CA PHE A 91 -17.00 -7.52 14.37
C PHE A 91 -17.01 -8.73 15.32
N ASN A 92 -16.07 -9.65 15.15
CA ASN A 92 -16.09 -10.93 15.87
C ASN A 92 -14.86 -11.15 16.76
N GLY A 93 -13.76 -10.43 16.49
CA GLY A 93 -12.48 -10.77 17.07
C GLY A 93 -12.08 -12.22 16.82
N PHE A 94 -11.14 -12.72 17.61
CA PHE A 94 -10.60 -14.07 17.52
C PHE A 94 -11.26 -15.04 18.50
N LYS A 95 -11.80 -14.54 19.62
CA LYS A 95 -12.13 -15.37 20.80
C LYS A 95 -13.43 -16.16 20.71
N ASN A 96 -14.35 -15.79 19.82
CA ASN A 96 -15.67 -16.44 19.73
C ASN A 96 -15.71 -17.69 18.83
N GLY A 97 -14.56 -18.08 18.25
CA GLY A 97 -14.42 -19.27 17.40
C GLY A 97 -15.09 -19.18 16.02
N LYS A 98 -15.87 -18.13 15.72
CA LYS A 98 -16.56 -17.98 14.44
C LYS A 98 -15.59 -17.74 13.28
N ILE A 99 -14.39 -17.23 13.56
CA ILE A 99 -13.32 -17.06 12.54
C ILE A 99 -12.98 -18.37 11.82
N ASN A 100 -13.15 -19.52 12.47
CA ASN A 100 -12.86 -20.81 11.85
C ASN A 100 -13.66 -21.04 10.56
N GLU A 101 -14.92 -20.60 10.52
CA GLU A 101 -15.75 -20.73 9.32
C GLU A 101 -15.29 -19.77 8.22
N MET A 102 -14.90 -18.54 8.56
CA MET A 102 -14.33 -17.60 7.59
C MET A 102 -13.01 -18.13 7.01
N MET A 103 -12.12 -18.65 7.85
CA MET A 103 -10.87 -19.26 7.41
C MET A 103 -11.10 -20.48 6.53
N ARG A 104 -12.12 -21.30 6.83
CA ARG A 104 -12.52 -22.43 5.97
C ARG A 104 -12.95 -21.95 4.58
N GLN A 105 -13.70 -20.84 4.49
CA GLN A 105 -14.10 -20.29 3.19
C GLN A 105 -12.89 -19.78 2.39
N LEU A 106 -11.96 -19.07 3.03
CA LEU A 106 -10.73 -18.60 2.39
C LEU A 106 -9.83 -19.77 1.94
N ASP A 107 -9.72 -20.84 2.74
CA ASP A 107 -9.00 -22.06 2.36
C ASP A 107 -9.65 -22.75 1.14
N LEU A 108 -10.98 -22.86 1.12
CA LEU A 108 -11.72 -23.38 -0.03
C LEU A 108 -11.49 -22.55 -1.30
N LEU A 109 -11.36 -21.23 -1.17
CA LEU A 109 -11.01 -20.35 -2.29
C LEU A 109 -9.58 -20.62 -2.79
N VAL A 110 -8.60 -20.74 -1.89
CA VAL A 110 -7.21 -21.08 -2.26
C VAL A 110 -7.15 -22.43 -2.95
N LYS A 111 -7.90 -23.42 -2.46
CA LYS A 111 -8.05 -24.72 -3.12
C LYS A 111 -8.61 -24.57 -4.53
N TYR A 112 -9.71 -23.82 -4.68
CA TYR A 112 -10.32 -23.57 -5.99
C TYR A 112 -9.34 -22.93 -6.98
N ILE A 113 -8.58 -21.92 -6.53
CA ILE A 113 -7.53 -21.27 -7.31
C ILE A 113 -6.48 -22.31 -7.77
N SER A 114 -6.01 -23.17 -6.87
CA SER A 114 -5.02 -24.21 -7.21
C SER A 114 -5.57 -25.21 -8.23
N ASP A 115 -6.75 -25.78 -7.96
CA ASP A 115 -7.41 -26.76 -8.84
C ASP A 115 -7.65 -26.16 -10.23
N LYS A 116 -8.07 -24.90 -10.30
CA LYS A 116 -8.29 -24.21 -11.58
C LYS A 116 -6.97 -24.02 -12.31
N LEU A 117 -5.90 -23.55 -11.67
CA LEU A 117 -4.60 -23.39 -12.33
C LEU A 117 -4.01 -24.72 -12.83
N GLU A 118 -4.22 -25.82 -12.12
CA GLU A 118 -3.83 -27.16 -12.59
C GLU A 118 -4.53 -27.54 -13.91
N ASN A 119 -5.81 -27.19 -14.05
CA ASN A 119 -6.56 -27.38 -15.29
C ASN A 119 -6.12 -26.43 -16.43
N TYR A 120 -5.59 -25.25 -16.12
CA TYR A 120 -5.03 -24.30 -17.10
C TYR A 120 -3.51 -24.42 -17.21
N SER A 121 -3.02 -25.61 -17.57
CA SER A 121 -1.59 -25.96 -17.55
C SER A 121 -0.66 -24.98 -18.28
N ASN A 122 -1.11 -24.34 -19.37
CA ASN A 122 -0.32 -23.34 -20.09
C ASN A 122 -0.18 -22.01 -19.34
N LEU A 123 -1.24 -21.57 -18.65
CA LEU A 123 -1.21 -20.36 -17.83
C LEU A 123 -0.38 -20.60 -16.57
N SER A 124 -0.59 -21.74 -15.90
CA SER A 124 0.11 -22.11 -14.66
C SER A 124 1.64 -22.13 -14.81
N LYS A 125 2.16 -22.49 -15.99
CA LYS A 125 3.60 -22.46 -16.29
C LYS A 125 4.21 -21.06 -16.44
N GLN A 126 3.38 -20.03 -16.59
CA GLN A 126 3.79 -18.66 -16.90
C GLN A 126 3.37 -17.67 -15.81
N LEU A 127 2.31 -17.97 -15.07
CA LEU A 127 1.73 -17.08 -14.08
C LEU A 127 2.56 -17.05 -12.80
N ASN A 128 2.86 -15.85 -12.33
CA ASN A 128 3.45 -15.60 -11.02
C ASN A 128 2.39 -14.96 -10.11
N ILE A 129 2.16 -15.56 -8.95
CA ILE A 129 1.20 -15.15 -7.94
C ILE A 129 1.96 -14.72 -6.69
N ILE A 130 1.64 -13.53 -6.20
CA ILE A 130 2.03 -13.04 -4.88
C ILE A 130 0.75 -12.91 -4.07
N LEU A 131 0.57 -13.81 -3.10
CA LEU A 131 -0.50 -13.74 -2.12
C LEU A 131 0.06 -13.08 -0.86
N THR A 132 -0.55 -11.98 -0.44
CA THR A 132 -0.13 -11.22 0.74
C THR A 132 -1.33 -10.57 1.43
N ALA A 133 -1.09 -9.97 2.59
CA ALA A 133 -2.04 -9.10 3.26
C ALA A 133 -1.37 -7.76 3.59
N ASP A 134 -2.19 -6.73 3.74
CA ASP A 134 -1.80 -5.37 4.10
C ASP A 134 -1.31 -5.26 5.55
N HIS A 135 -1.95 -5.97 6.48
CA HIS A 135 -1.57 -6.01 7.88
C HIS A 135 -2.06 -7.30 8.58
N GLY A 136 -1.65 -7.45 9.85
CA GLY A 136 -2.26 -8.40 10.78
C GLY A 136 -3.40 -7.76 11.59
N HIS A 137 -3.78 -8.41 12.69
CA HIS A 137 -4.88 -8.00 13.58
C HIS A 137 -4.58 -8.37 15.03
N ALA A 138 -5.16 -7.63 15.97
CA ALA A 138 -5.06 -7.90 17.40
C ALA A 138 -6.40 -7.76 18.10
N GLU A 139 -6.74 -8.75 18.92
CA GLU A 139 -7.93 -8.70 19.79
C GLU A 139 -7.87 -7.48 20.70
N VAL A 140 -9.00 -6.79 20.87
CA VAL A 140 -9.21 -5.83 21.96
C VAL A 140 -9.77 -6.62 23.14
N GLU A 141 -9.13 -6.54 24.30
CA GLU A 141 -9.41 -7.51 25.37
C GLU A 141 -10.81 -7.38 25.95
N ASN A 142 -11.25 -6.14 26.21
CA ASN A 142 -12.53 -5.79 26.79
C ASN A 142 -12.94 -4.37 26.37
N ALA A 143 -14.21 -4.02 26.58
CA ALA A 143 -14.72 -2.66 26.36
C ALA A 143 -13.94 -1.62 27.18
N SER A 144 -13.54 -1.94 28.41
CA SER A 144 -12.74 -1.05 29.27
C SER A 144 -11.33 -0.76 28.75
N ASN A 145 -10.83 -1.55 27.79
CA ASN A 145 -9.52 -1.33 27.16
C ASN A 145 -9.61 -0.34 25.99
N VAL A 146 -10.81 0.18 25.70
CA VAL A 146 -11.02 1.24 24.70
C VAL A 146 -10.95 2.60 25.39
N LEU A 147 -10.07 3.48 24.93
CA LEU A 147 -10.06 4.87 25.38
C LEU A 147 -11.05 5.70 24.56
N CYS A 148 -12.05 6.29 25.23
CA CYS A 148 -13.04 7.17 24.61
C CYS A 148 -12.58 8.63 24.68
N LEU A 149 -12.20 9.22 23.54
CA LEU A 149 -11.61 10.57 23.53
C LEU A 149 -12.59 11.64 24.03
N VAL A 150 -13.88 11.51 23.73
CA VAL A 150 -14.95 12.43 24.22
C VAL A 150 -15.06 12.50 25.74
N GLU A 151 -14.64 11.46 26.47
CA GLU A 151 -14.66 11.44 27.93
C GLU A 151 -13.43 12.13 28.54
N VAL A 152 -12.40 12.41 27.73
CA VAL A 152 -11.11 12.95 28.17
C VAL A 152 -10.89 14.39 27.71
N ILE A 153 -11.30 14.72 26.48
CA ILE A 153 -11.03 16.02 25.85
C ILE A 153 -12.29 16.63 25.23
N LYS A 154 -12.32 17.96 25.13
CA LYS A 154 -13.34 18.68 24.34
C LYS A 154 -13.04 18.53 22.86
N ILE A 155 -13.89 17.79 22.15
CA ILE A 155 -13.69 17.45 20.73
C ILE A 155 -14.21 18.53 19.75
N ASP A 156 -14.92 19.55 20.23
CA ASP A 156 -15.55 20.56 19.38
C ASP A 156 -14.55 21.30 18.48
N GLY A 157 -14.81 21.27 17.17
CA GLY A 157 -13.93 21.89 16.18
C GLY A 157 -12.57 21.21 15.97
N LEU A 158 -12.37 19.99 16.49
CA LEU A 158 -11.23 19.16 16.11
C LEU A 158 -11.58 18.29 14.90
N LEU A 159 -10.59 18.09 14.03
CA LEU A 159 -10.65 17.03 13.02
C LEU A 159 -9.90 15.80 13.53
N PHE A 160 -10.37 14.63 13.09
CA PHE A 160 -9.79 13.35 13.47
C PHE A 160 -9.50 12.54 12.22
N GLY A 161 -8.34 11.88 12.23
CA GLY A 161 -8.04 10.77 11.33
C GLY A 161 -8.04 9.46 12.12
N ASP A 162 -7.66 8.37 11.48
CA ASP A 162 -7.45 7.10 12.20
C ASP A 162 -6.34 7.28 13.23
N ARG A 163 -6.73 7.30 14.52
CA ARG A 163 -5.86 7.55 15.69
C ARG A 163 -4.99 8.81 15.61
N MET A 164 -5.45 9.80 14.85
CA MET A 164 -4.80 11.09 14.68
C MET A 164 -5.75 12.21 15.08
N ILE A 165 -5.22 13.22 15.76
CA ILE A 165 -5.95 14.45 16.11
C ILE A 165 -5.26 15.61 15.42
N TYR A 166 -6.03 16.41 14.69
CA TYR A 166 -5.55 17.63 14.04
C TYR A 166 -5.91 18.83 14.91
N VAL A 167 -4.92 19.65 15.26
CA VAL A 167 -5.03 20.74 16.22
C VAL A 167 -4.15 21.91 15.79
N ASP A 168 -4.76 22.94 15.21
CA ASP A 168 -4.04 24.14 14.73
C ASP A 168 -3.53 25.04 15.87
N ASN A 169 -4.21 25.03 17.02
CA ASN A 169 -3.85 25.88 18.16
C ASN A 169 -2.85 25.17 19.10
N ILE A 170 -1.68 25.78 19.30
CA ILE A 170 -0.57 25.22 20.09
C ILE A 170 -0.96 24.97 21.56
N GLU A 171 -1.64 25.91 22.21
CA GLU A 171 -2.06 25.77 23.61
C GLU A 171 -3.06 24.62 23.77
N ARG A 172 -4.04 24.54 22.87
CA ARG A 172 -5.01 23.44 22.81
C ARG A 172 -4.32 22.10 22.55
N LYS A 173 -3.34 22.06 21.65
CA LYS A 173 -2.54 20.86 21.35
C LYS A 173 -1.85 20.36 22.64
N HIS A 174 -1.18 21.24 23.37
CA HIS A 174 -0.52 20.89 24.64
C HIS A 174 -1.50 20.47 25.74
N SER A 175 -2.65 21.14 25.84
CA SER A 175 -3.70 20.77 26.79
C SER A 175 -4.27 19.39 26.50
N ILE A 176 -4.57 19.09 25.23
CA ILE A 176 -5.07 17.77 24.79
C ILE A 176 -4.03 16.69 25.09
N TYR A 177 -2.78 16.91 24.69
CA TYR A 177 -1.70 15.94 24.91
C TYR A 177 -1.52 15.61 26.41
N THR A 178 -1.52 16.64 27.27
CA THR A 178 -1.41 16.47 28.72
C THR A 178 -2.60 15.71 29.30
N ALA A 179 -3.83 16.05 28.87
CA ALA A 179 -5.05 15.37 29.30
C ALA A 179 -5.05 13.90 28.90
N LEU A 180 -4.67 13.58 27.67
CA LEU A 180 -4.56 12.21 27.17
C LEU A 180 -3.52 11.41 27.95
N LYS A 181 -2.31 11.95 28.18
CA LYS A 181 -1.29 11.29 28.99
C LYS A 181 -1.78 10.99 30.41
N LYS A 182 -2.48 11.94 31.03
CA LYS A 182 -3.05 11.76 32.37
C LYS A 182 -4.12 10.65 32.36
N ALA A 183 -5.07 10.69 31.43
CA ALA A 183 -6.13 9.69 31.33
C ALA A 183 -5.60 8.29 31.06
N ILE A 184 -4.61 8.17 30.17
CA ILE A 184 -3.94 6.89 29.86
C ILE A 184 -3.27 6.32 31.12
N LYS A 185 -2.53 7.16 31.86
CA LYS A 185 -1.86 6.74 33.08
C LYS A 185 -2.85 6.33 34.17
N ASP A 186 -3.86 7.16 34.43
CA ASP A 186 -4.82 6.96 35.52
C ASP A 186 -5.79 5.80 35.23
N GLY A 187 -6.16 5.62 33.96
CA GLY A 187 -6.98 4.50 33.48
C GLY A 187 -6.19 3.22 33.22
N HIS A 188 -4.87 3.23 33.44
CA HIS A 188 -3.97 2.11 33.17
C HIS A 188 -4.00 1.58 31.72
N TYR A 189 -4.29 2.46 30.75
CA TYR A 189 -4.28 2.11 29.33
C TYR A 189 -2.84 1.89 28.84
N ARG A 190 -2.65 0.94 27.93
CA ARG A 190 -1.38 0.75 27.21
C ARG A 190 -1.49 1.40 25.83
N ILE A 191 -1.41 2.72 25.81
CA ILE A 191 -1.48 3.54 24.60
C ILE A 191 -0.34 4.55 24.64
N ASN A 192 0.51 4.55 23.61
CA ASN A 192 1.51 5.59 23.45
C ASN A 192 0.88 6.84 22.84
N VAL A 193 1.27 8.02 23.31
CA VAL A 193 0.85 9.32 22.75
C VAL A 193 2.07 10.07 22.26
N TYR A 194 2.07 10.42 20.98
CA TYR A 194 3.15 11.14 20.34
C TYR A 194 2.65 12.50 19.84
N TYR A 195 3.49 13.52 19.95
CA TYR A 195 3.42 14.57 18.94
C TYR A 195 3.97 13.99 17.63
N LYS A 196 3.53 14.52 16.50
CA LYS A 196 3.98 14.12 15.17
C LYS A 196 5.51 14.06 15.03
N GLU A 197 6.19 15.05 15.60
CA GLU A 197 7.65 15.19 15.60
C GLU A 197 8.38 14.11 16.44
N ASP A 198 7.68 13.48 17.38
CA ASP A 198 8.26 12.52 18.33
C ASP A 198 8.06 11.06 17.91
N LEU A 199 7.40 10.79 16.78
CA LEU A 199 7.20 9.43 16.29
C LEU A 199 8.54 8.73 15.98
N PRO A 200 8.62 7.40 16.21
CA PRO A 200 9.80 6.62 15.87
C PRO A 200 10.21 6.82 14.40
N LYS A 201 11.47 7.22 14.17
CA LYS A 201 11.97 7.57 12.82
C LYS A 201 11.90 6.38 11.87
N GLU A 202 12.04 5.16 12.38
CA GLU A 202 11.94 3.92 11.61
C GLU A 202 10.58 3.71 10.94
N TYR A 203 9.51 4.36 11.41
CA TYR A 203 8.19 4.26 10.78
C TYR A 203 8.09 5.07 9.48
N GLY A 204 8.99 6.04 9.26
CA GLY A 204 8.90 6.95 8.11
C GLY A 204 7.61 7.81 8.12
N TYR A 205 7.01 8.02 9.29
CA TYR A 205 5.64 8.55 9.45
C TYR A 205 5.60 9.95 10.09
N SER A 206 6.38 10.90 9.58
CA SER A 206 6.40 12.29 10.12
C SER A 206 6.44 13.40 9.07
N ASN A 207 6.90 13.09 7.85
CA ASN A 207 7.15 14.08 6.79
C ASN A 207 5.98 14.22 5.80
N ASN A 208 4.76 14.44 6.29
CA ASN A 208 3.58 14.68 5.43
C ASN A 208 2.53 15.56 6.15
N ASP A 209 1.90 16.49 5.43
CA ASP A 209 0.86 17.39 5.96
C ASP A 209 -0.44 16.66 6.33
N LYS A 210 -0.69 15.48 5.76
CA LYS A 210 -1.86 14.63 6.09
C LYS A 210 -1.70 13.81 7.38
N ILE A 211 -0.58 13.94 8.07
CA ILE A 211 -0.37 13.29 9.38
C ILE A 211 -0.75 14.30 10.46
N GLY A 212 -1.68 13.90 11.34
CA GLY A 212 -2.18 14.75 12.43
C GLY A 212 -1.12 15.14 13.45
N ASP A 213 -1.44 16.11 14.29
CA ASP A 213 -0.51 16.74 15.23
C ASP A 213 -0.26 15.92 16.49
N ILE A 214 -1.25 15.14 16.90
CA ILE A 214 -1.16 14.19 18.01
C ILE A 214 -1.58 12.82 17.50
N LEU A 215 -0.78 11.80 17.80
CA LEU A 215 -1.02 10.43 17.41
C LEU A 215 -1.15 9.52 18.63
N LEU A 216 -2.02 8.54 18.51
CA LEU A 216 -2.26 7.51 19.50
C LEU A 216 -1.89 6.16 18.92
N GLU A 217 -0.99 5.44 19.58
CA GLU A 217 -0.56 4.09 19.20
C GLU A 217 -0.94 3.13 20.35
N PRO A 218 -2.14 2.52 20.29
CA PRO A 218 -2.50 1.46 21.22
C PRO A 218 -1.57 0.26 21.08
N GLU A 219 -1.23 -0.36 22.22
CA GLU A 219 -0.67 -1.71 22.20
C GLU A 219 -1.78 -2.74 21.89
N PRO A 220 -1.41 -3.93 21.35
CA PRO A 220 -2.34 -5.05 21.23
C PRO A 220 -3.12 -5.30 22.53
N GLY A 221 -4.43 -5.48 22.42
CA GLY A 221 -5.34 -5.56 23.57
C GLY A 221 -6.08 -4.26 23.87
N TYR A 222 -5.64 -3.12 23.33
CA TYR A 222 -6.21 -1.79 23.56
C TYR A 222 -6.64 -1.13 22.26
N ASN A 223 -7.55 -0.16 22.34
CA ASN A 223 -7.93 0.66 21.19
C ASN A 223 -8.34 2.08 21.63
N VAL A 224 -8.54 2.95 20.66
CA VAL A 224 -9.03 4.32 20.85
C VAL A 224 -10.21 4.55 19.92
N HIS A 225 -11.27 5.13 20.45
CA HIS A 225 -12.37 5.66 19.63
C HIS A 225 -12.64 7.11 19.99
N VAL A 226 -12.95 7.92 18.97
CA VAL A 226 -13.31 9.32 19.18
C VAL A 226 -14.60 9.41 20.00
N LYS A 227 -15.65 8.73 19.53
CA LYS A 227 -16.98 8.71 20.16
C LYS A 227 -17.30 7.30 20.64
N CYS A 228 -17.24 7.12 21.96
CA CYS A 228 -17.76 5.96 22.68
C CYS A 228 -18.09 6.38 24.12
N SER A 229 -18.79 5.53 24.86
CA SER A 229 -19.20 5.78 26.24
C SER A 229 -19.03 4.51 27.06
N HIS A 230 -18.37 4.61 28.21
CA HIS A 230 -18.30 3.50 29.17
C HIS A 230 -19.56 3.38 30.03
N ASN A 231 -20.43 4.40 30.02
CA ASN A 231 -21.63 4.46 30.86
C ASN A 231 -22.89 3.91 30.18
N ASP A 232 -22.78 3.47 28.92
CA ASP A 232 -23.90 2.92 28.16
C ASP A 232 -24.26 1.54 28.72
N LYS A 233 -25.32 1.49 29.53
CA LYS A 233 -25.84 0.27 30.19
C LYS A 233 -26.46 -0.74 29.22
N GLU A 234 -26.48 -0.45 27.91
CA GLU A 234 -27.03 -1.33 26.87
C GLU A 234 -26.07 -2.45 26.41
N VAL A 235 -24.86 -2.55 26.97
CA VAL A 235 -23.92 -3.62 26.61
C VAL A 235 -24.31 -4.94 27.31
N SER A 236 -25.43 -5.50 26.90
CA SER A 236 -25.82 -6.89 27.19
C SER A 236 -25.19 -7.89 26.20
N GLN A 237 -24.49 -7.39 25.17
CA GLN A 237 -23.83 -8.23 24.18
C GLN A 237 -22.37 -8.50 24.53
N PRO A 238 -21.85 -9.71 24.26
CA PRO A 238 -20.44 -10.02 24.40
C PRO A 238 -19.55 -9.06 23.60
N PHE A 239 -18.49 -8.54 24.21
CA PHE A 239 -17.52 -7.69 23.54
C PHE A 239 -16.61 -8.54 22.65
N HIS A 240 -16.78 -8.37 21.34
CA HIS A 240 -16.03 -9.07 20.31
C HIS A 240 -15.49 -8.05 19.32
N PHE A 241 -14.20 -7.78 19.42
CA PHE A 241 -13.58 -6.76 18.61
C PHE A 241 -12.09 -7.04 18.46
N SER A 242 -11.59 -6.89 17.25
CA SER A 242 -10.17 -6.82 16.99
C SER A 242 -9.88 -5.63 16.08
N SER A 243 -8.67 -5.13 16.16
CA SER A 243 -8.25 -3.97 15.39
C SER A 243 -6.78 -4.10 14.98
N HIS A 244 -6.34 -3.18 14.15
CA HIS A 244 -4.99 -3.13 13.59
C HIS A 244 -4.45 -1.70 13.66
N GLY A 245 -3.31 -1.42 13.03
CA GLY A 245 -2.68 -0.09 13.03
C GLY A 245 -1.86 0.22 14.29
N MET A 246 -1.50 -0.81 15.08
CA MET A 246 -0.54 -0.71 16.17
C MET A 246 0.90 -0.71 15.61
N ASN A 247 1.90 -0.73 16.51
CA ASN A 247 3.32 -0.84 16.16
C ASN A 247 3.57 -1.92 15.07
N PRO A 248 4.10 -1.55 13.89
CA PRO A 248 4.29 -2.48 12.76
C PRO A 248 5.34 -3.58 13.03
N ASN A 249 6.15 -3.42 14.07
CA ASN A 249 7.10 -4.43 14.52
C ASN A 249 6.49 -5.48 15.44
N HIS A 250 5.28 -5.25 15.98
CA HIS A 250 4.60 -6.23 16.81
C HIS A 250 4.17 -7.45 15.96
N TRP A 251 4.31 -8.66 16.51
CA TRP A 251 4.09 -9.90 15.76
C TRP A 251 2.64 -10.04 15.26
N THR A 252 1.67 -9.52 16.00
CA THR A 252 0.24 -9.53 15.59
C THR A 252 -0.04 -8.64 14.38
N MET A 253 0.82 -7.66 14.08
CA MET A 253 0.67 -6.77 12.92
C MET A 253 1.37 -7.30 11.66
N LYS A 254 2.07 -8.44 11.76
CA LYS A 254 2.73 -9.06 10.61
C LYS A 254 1.69 -9.70 9.69
N SER A 255 1.92 -9.58 8.39
CA SER A 255 1.06 -10.16 7.36
C SER A 255 1.66 -11.41 6.74
N ILE A 256 0.83 -12.16 6.00
CA ILE A 256 1.27 -13.32 5.23
C ILE A 256 1.97 -12.90 3.94
N LEU A 257 2.90 -13.74 3.47
CA LEU A 257 3.51 -13.61 2.16
C LEU A 257 3.79 -14.99 1.58
N ILE A 258 3.12 -15.31 0.48
CA ILE A 258 3.24 -16.57 -0.24
C ILE A 258 3.45 -16.24 -1.72
N MET A 259 4.44 -16.87 -2.34
CA MET A 259 4.78 -16.64 -3.74
C MET A 259 4.78 -17.98 -4.49
N LYS A 260 4.12 -18.03 -5.65
CA LYS A 260 4.03 -19.23 -6.50
C LYS A 260 4.15 -18.84 -7.96
N GLY A 261 5.00 -19.52 -8.71
CA GLY A 261 5.17 -19.27 -10.15
C GLY A 261 6.57 -19.62 -10.64
N PRO A 262 6.81 -19.56 -11.96
CA PRO A 262 8.08 -19.94 -12.58
C PRO A 262 9.26 -19.06 -12.16
N MET A 263 9.02 -17.82 -11.72
CA MET A 263 10.08 -16.90 -11.29
C MET A 263 10.55 -17.15 -9.85
N PHE A 264 9.79 -17.90 -9.04
CA PHE A 264 10.07 -18.10 -7.63
C PHE A 264 10.71 -19.46 -7.35
N LYS A 265 11.59 -19.53 -6.35
CA LYS A 265 12.12 -20.80 -5.86
C LYS A 265 10.98 -21.66 -5.30
N GLN A 266 11.04 -22.95 -5.58
CA GLN A 266 10.11 -23.93 -5.01
C GLN A 266 10.60 -24.39 -3.63
N ASN A 267 9.66 -24.72 -2.73
CA ASN A 267 9.95 -25.21 -1.38
C ASN A 267 10.95 -24.34 -0.60
N TYR A 268 10.88 -23.03 -0.82
CA TYR A 268 11.75 -22.05 -0.18
C TYR A 268 10.99 -21.29 0.90
N ARG A 269 11.60 -21.16 2.07
CA ARG A 269 11.08 -20.37 3.18
C ARG A 269 11.94 -19.13 3.36
N ILE A 270 11.29 -17.97 3.49
CA ILE A 270 11.93 -16.72 3.88
C ILE A 270 12.07 -16.76 5.41
N ASP A 271 13.30 -16.70 5.93
CA ASP A 271 13.55 -16.79 7.38
C ASP A 271 13.31 -15.46 8.11
N ALA A 272 13.47 -14.34 7.41
CA ALA A 272 13.23 -13.00 7.95
C ALA A 272 11.83 -12.47 7.61
N THR A 273 11.35 -11.50 8.38
CA THR A 273 10.15 -10.74 8.01
C THR A 273 10.45 -9.90 6.77
N ALA A 274 9.74 -10.18 5.68
CA ALA A 274 9.84 -9.39 4.46
C ALA A 274 9.27 -7.97 4.68
N ASN A 275 9.90 -6.97 4.05
CA ASN A 275 9.38 -5.61 4.02
C ASN A 275 8.45 -5.46 2.81
N ASN A 276 7.20 -5.01 3.03
CA ASN A 276 6.23 -4.83 1.96
C ASN A 276 6.66 -3.79 0.93
N LEU A 277 7.51 -2.83 1.29
CA LEU A 277 8.09 -1.85 0.36
C LEU A 277 8.96 -2.51 -0.72
N ASP A 278 9.57 -3.66 -0.41
CA ASP A 278 10.43 -4.39 -1.34
C ASP A 278 9.60 -5.16 -2.41
N LEU A 279 8.27 -5.28 -2.23
CA LEU A 279 7.39 -5.94 -3.20
C LEU A 279 7.20 -5.14 -4.50
N TYR A 280 7.18 -3.80 -4.45
CA TYR A 280 7.07 -2.98 -5.66
C TYR A 280 8.24 -3.20 -6.64
N PRO A 281 9.52 -3.08 -6.22
CA PRO A 281 10.63 -3.35 -7.13
C PRO A 281 10.70 -4.83 -7.52
N LEU A 282 10.30 -5.78 -6.66
CA LEU A 282 10.19 -7.20 -7.03
C LEU A 282 9.16 -7.42 -8.15
N MET A 283 7.97 -6.83 -8.05
CA MET A 283 6.96 -6.91 -9.10
C MET A 283 7.47 -6.27 -10.40
N CYS A 284 8.16 -5.13 -10.32
CA CYS A 284 8.78 -4.50 -11.48
C CYS A 284 9.80 -5.44 -12.15
N TYR A 285 10.63 -6.12 -11.35
CA TYR A 285 11.60 -7.10 -11.84
C TYR A 285 10.92 -8.27 -12.56
N ILE A 286 9.90 -8.89 -11.96
CA ILE A 286 9.13 -10.00 -12.56
C ILE A 286 8.46 -9.58 -13.86
N LEU A 287 7.93 -8.35 -13.90
CA LEU A 287 7.27 -7.79 -15.08
C LEU A 287 8.27 -7.34 -16.16
N GLY A 288 9.56 -7.17 -15.83
CA GLY A 288 10.56 -6.62 -16.74
C GLY A 288 10.33 -5.13 -17.06
N VAL A 289 9.88 -4.35 -16.07
CA VAL A 289 9.67 -2.89 -16.20
C VAL A 289 10.59 -2.13 -15.26
N ILE A 290 10.93 -0.90 -15.64
CA ILE A 290 11.78 -0.03 -14.82
C ILE A 290 10.93 0.53 -13.68
N PRO A 291 11.32 0.32 -12.40
CA PRO A 291 10.58 0.87 -11.27
C PRO A 291 10.66 2.41 -11.26
N ALA A 292 9.56 3.06 -10.88
CA ALA A 292 9.59 4.46 -10.49
C ALA A 292 10.40 4.64 -9.18
N PRO A 293 10.87 5.85 -8.85
CA PRO A 293 11.53 6.11 -7.56
C PRO A 293 10.65 5.66 -6.39
N ASN A 294 11.21 4.81 -5.53
CA ASN A 294 10.52 4.20 -4.40
C ASN A 294 11.50 3.93 -3.25
N ASN A 295 10.98 3.53 -2.09
CA ASN A 295 11.78 3.25 -0.89
C ASN A 295 12.07 1.77 -0.66
N GLY A 296 11.67 0.89 -1.59
CA GLY A 296 11.99 -0.54 -1.55
C GLY A 296 13.44 -0.82 -1.96
N THR A 297 13.95 -1.97 -1.55
CA THR A 297 15.29 -2.48 -1.84
C THR A 297 15.16 -3.89 -2.38
N LEU A 298 15.31 -4.05 -3.70
CA LEU A 298 15.12 -5.33 -4.39
C LEU A 298 16.06 -6.41 -3.84
N GLU A 299 17.29 -6.05 -3.52
CA GLU A 299 18.34 -6.96 -3.05
C GLU A 299 17.93 -7.75 -1.81
N ARG A 300 17.09 -7.18 -0.94
CA ARG A 300 16.59 -7.85 0.28
C ARG A 300 15.64 -9.00 -0.01
N ILE A 301 15.05 -9.04 -1.21
CA ILE A 301 14.05 -10.04 -1.59
C ILE A 301 14.44 -10.82 -2.84
N LEU A 302 15.64 -10.60 -3.40
CA LEU A 302 16.11 -11.35 -4.58
C LEU A 302 16.22 -12.86 -4.33
N ASP A 303 16.50 -13.27 -3.09
CA ASP A 303 16.70 -14.68 -2.74
C ASP A 303 15.45 -15.55 -2.95
N VAL A 304 14.26 -14.95 -3.07
CA VAL A 304 13.03 -15.67 -3.38
C VAL A 304 12.96 -16.11 -4.85
N LEU A 305 13.75 -15.48 -5.72
CA LEU A 305 13.72 -15.70 -7.16
C LEU A 305 14.56 -16.92 -7.55
N ASN A 306 14.04 -17.69 -8.50
CA ASN A 306 14.79 -18.72 -9.20
C ASN A 306 15.67 -18.07 -10.27
N MET A 307 16.68 -17.33 -9.83
CA MET A 307 17.68 -16.80 -10.73
C MET A 307 18.53 -17.97 -11.24
N PRO A 308 18.67 -18.18 -12.57
CA PRO A 308 19.75 -19.02 -13.04
C PRO A 308 21.02 -18.41 -12.44
N LEU A 309 21.85 -19.25 -11.82
CA LEU A 309 23.20 -18.84 -11.42
C LEU A 309 23.85 -18.23 -12.67
N LEU A 310 23.85 -16.90 -12.76
CA LEU A 310 24.97 -16.22 -13.38
C LEU A 310 26.12 -16.62 -12.47
N SER A 311 26.77 -17.72 -12.84
CA SER A 311 28.14 -18.00 -12.50
C SER A 311 28.91 -16.77 -12.94
N ILE A 312 28.93 -15.76 -12.08
CA ILE A 312 30.05 -14.86 -11.97
C ILE A 312 31.13 -15.79 -11.43
N HIS A 313 31.75 -16.54 -12.33
CA HIS A 313 33.10 -16.99 -12.13
C HIS A 313 33.88 -15.70 -11.93
N THR A 314 34.05 -15.32 -10.66
CA THR A 314 35.16 -14.48 -10.26
C THR A 314 36.39 -15.28 -10.63
N SER A 315 36.87 -15.11 -11.87
CA SER A 315 38.16 -15.63 -12.27
C SER A 315 39.20 -14.81 -11.50
N SER A 316 39.49 -15.28 -10.29
CA SER A 316 40.67 -14.88 -9.56
C SER A 316 41.88 -15.25 -10.44
N THR A 317 42.58 -14.21 -10.87
CA THR A 317 43.98 -14.20 -11.29
C THR A 317 44.38 -15.18 -12.40
N ARG A 318 44.24 -14.75 -13.66
CA ARG A 318 45.35 -14.88 -14.62
C ARG A 318 45.52 -13.58 -15.37
N LYS A 319 46.72 -13.02 -15.22
CA LYS A 319 47.26 -11.92 -16.02
C LYS A 319 47.04 -12.26 -17.50
N ILE A 320 46.12 -11.57 -18.17
CA ILE A 320 46.06 -11.53 -19.63
C ILE A 320 46.14 -10.06 -20.00
N GLU A 321 47.29 -9.73 -20.58
CA GLU A 321 47.67 -8.42 -21.06
C GLU A 321 46.65 -7.94 -22.10
N PHE A 322 46.04 -6.78 -21.84
CA PHE A 322 45.23 -6.06 -22.82
C PHE A 322 46.14 -5.43 -23.88
N LEU A 323 46.54 -6.23 -24.87
CA LEU A 323 46.92 -5.68 -26.17
C LEU A 323 45.64 -5.32 -26.94
N ILE A 324 45.24 -4.05 -26.80
CA ILE A 324 44.69 -3.18 -27.84
C ILE A 324 44.14 -3.93 -29.09
N ILE A 325 42.82 -4.19 -29.10
CA ILE A 325 42.03 -4.24 -30.34
C ILE A 325 41.24 -2.93 -30.42
N ILE A 326 41.96 -1.85 -30.74
CA ILE A 326 41.36 -0.62 -31.28
C ILE A 326 41.06 -0.93 -32.75
N ALA A 327 39.86 -1.45 -33.02
CA ALA A 327 39.30 -1.45 -34.39
C ALA A 327 37.77 -1.58 -34.42
N CYS A 328 37.12 -2.16 -33.40
CA CYS A 328 35.67 -2.43 -33.46
C CYS A 328 34.83 -1.75 -32.36
N GLY A 329 35.44 -1.09 -31.38
CA GLY A 329 34.71 -0.48 -30.24
C GLY A 329 34.18 0.93 -30.50
N GLY A 330 34.78 1.68 -31.42
CA GLY A 330 34.38 3.06 -31.74
C GLY A 330 32.91 3.17 -32.18
N PRO A 331 32.45 2.35 -33.15
CA PRO A 331 31.05 2.40 -33.60
C PRO A 331 30.04 2.02 -32.50
N LEU A 332 30.41 1.08 -31.62
CA LEU A 332 29.54 0.59 -30.54
C LEU A 332 29.41 1.59 -29.40
N VAL A 333 30.52 2.25 -29.02
CA VAL A 333 30.51 3.34 -28.04
C VAL A 333 29.77 4.56 -28.59
N ILE A 334 29.98 4.91 -29.86
CA ILE A 334 29.24 5.98 -30.52
C ILE A 334 27.73 5.65 -30.59
N PHE A 335 27.37 4.41 -30.88
CA PHE A 335 25.97 3.97 -30.90
C PHE A 335 25.32 4.06 -29.51
N VAL A 336 26.01 3.60 -28.46
CA VAL A 336 25.51 3.71 -27.08
C VAL A 336 25.36 5.17 -26.66
N ILE A 337 26.35 6.03 -26.95
CA ILE A 337 26.26 7.47 -26.69
C ILE A 337 25.09 8.09 -27.47
N PHE A 338 24.89 7.70 -28.73
CA PHE A 338 23.79 8.19 -29.55
C PHE A 338 22.41 7.76 -29.01
N VAL A 339 22.26 6.52 -28.54
CA VAL A 339 21.03 6.03 -27.88
C VAL A 339 20.78 6.77 -26.55
N ILE A 340 21.83 7.04 -25.77
CA ILE A 340 21.73 7.83 -24.53
C ILE A 340 21.35 9.29 -24.86
N MET A 341 21.89 9.87 -25.93
CA MET A 341 21.53 11.22 -26.36
C MET A 341 20.08 11.29 -26.87
N LEU A 342 19.63 10.31 -27.66
CA LEU A 342 18.24 10.24 -28.14
C LEU A 342 17.24 10.04 -27.00
N SER A 343 17.53 9.18 -26.03
CA SER A 343 16.68 8.99 -24.85
C SER A 343 16.64 10.23 -23.97
N ARG A 344 17.78 10.92 -23.79
CA ARG A 344 17.83 12.24 -23.12
C ARG A 344 17.05 13.30 -23.89
N GLN A 345 17.13 13.33 -25.22
CA GLN A 345 16.40 14.29 -26.05
C GLN A 345 14.88 14.02 -26.03
N GLN A 346 14.46 12.75 -26.06
CA GLN A 346 13.06 12.37 -25.88
C GLN A 346 12.56 12.77 -24.49
N ARG A 347 13.35 12.52 -23.43
CA ARG A 347 13.04 12.96 -22.07
C ARG A 347 12.94 14.49 -21.98
N TYR A 348 13.84 15.23 -22.63
CA TYR A 348 13.79 16.69 -22.66
C TYR A 348 12.57 17.21 -23.44
N ARG A 349 12.20 16.58 -24.55
CA ARG A 349 10.96 16.93 -25.30
C ARG A 349 9.71 16.67 -24.47
N LEU A 350 9.64 15.52 -23.78
CA LEU A 350 8.55 15.20 -22.84
C LEU A 350 8.46 16.22 -21.70
N LEU A 351 9.61 16.61 -21.13
CA LEU A 351 9.67 17.62 -20.06
C LEU A 351 9.37 19.05 -20.57
N SER A 352 9.78 19.41 -21.80
CA SER A 352 9.50 20.72 -22.40
C SER A 352 8.03 20.85 -22.78
N ASN A 353 7.40 19.77 -23.27
CA ASN A 353 5.96 19.72 -23.47
C ASN A 353 5.23 19.85 -22.13
N ARG A 354 5.75 19.26 -21.04
CA ARG A 354 5.23 19.47 -19.68
C ARG A 354 5.24 20.95 -19.26
N ARG A 355 6.32 21.71 -19.55
CA ARG A 355 6.38 23.16 -19.29
C ARG A 355 5.44 23.98 -20.17
N LYS A 356 5.12 23.50 -21.38
CA LYS A 356 4.21 24.18 -22.32
C LYS A 356 2.73 24.06 -21.91
N TYR A 357 2.36 22.99 -21.21
CA TYR A 357 0.99 22.77 -20.70
C TYR A 357 0.80 23.17 -19.23
N TYR A 358 1.89 23.37 -18.47
CA TYR A 358 1.87 23.89 -17.10
C TYR A 358 3.08 24.80 -16.85
N PRO A 359 2.97 26.12 -17.11
CA PRO A 359 3.96 27.06 -16.60
C PRO A 359 3.85 27.10 -15.07
N LEU A 360 4.93 26.73 -14.37
CA LEU A 360 5.06 26.92 -12.92
C LEU A 360 4.87 28.40 -12.61
N ALA A 361 3.75 28.76 -12.00
CA ALA A 361 3.56 30.06 -11.38
C ALA A 361 4.36 30.09 -10.08
N HIS A 362 5.59 30.59 -10.16
CA HIS A 362 6.25 31.21 -9.02
C HIS A 362 6.50 32.67 -9.39
N LYS A 363 5.61 33.54 -8.92
CA LYS A 363 5.90 34.96 -8.75
C LYS A 363 5.35 35.36 -7.40
N ILE A 364 6.28 35.65 -6.50
CA ILE A 364 6.05 36.47 -5.32
C ILE A 364 5.71 37.87 -5.85
N ASP A 365 4.59 38.44 -5.43
CA ASP A 365 4.48 39.89 -5.34
C ASP A 365 3.51 40.31 -4.23
N HIS A 366 3.88 41.39 -3.59
CA HIS A 366 3.23 42.07 -2.47
C HIS A 366 1.99 42.86 -2.93
N ASP A 367 1.09 43.09 -1.96
CA ASP A 367 0.01 44.09 -1.94
C ASP A 367 -1.05 44.06 -3.05
N VAL A 368 -2.31 43.93 -2.65
CA VAL A 368 -3.35 44.98 -2.80
C VAL A 368 -4.60 44.54 -2.03
N THR A 369 -5.05 45.46 -1.20
CA THR A 369 -6.27 45.52 -0.40
C THR A 369 -7.55 45.59 -1.26
N ASP A 370 -8.65 45.18 -0.61
CA ASP A 370 -10.00 45.73 -0.70
C ASP A 370 -11.04 45.23 -1.74
N LEU A 371 -12.26 45.04 -1.17
CA LEU A 371 -13.61 44.93 -1.74
C LEU A 371 -14.04 43.54 -2.24
N LEU A 372 -14.88 42.78 -1.53
CA LEU A 372 -16.30 42.94 -1.11
C LEU A 372 -17.21 42.07 -1.99
N ASP A 373 -18.28 41.62 -1.32
CA ASP A 373 -19.48 40.93 -1.82
C ASP A 373 -19.32 39.46 -2.21
N GLU A 374 -20.25 38.55 -1.94
CA GLU A 374 -21.39 38.40 -1.02
C GLU A 374 -21.98 37.05 -1.47
N ASN A 375 -22.57 36.28 -0.55
CA ASN A 375 -23.59 35.26 -0.84
C ASN A 375 -23.22 34.07 -1.76
N CYS A 376 -23.01 32.90 -1.14
CA CYS A 376 -23.78 31.72 -1.52
C CYS A 376 -23.81 30.70 -0.38
N ASN A 377 -24.88 30.78 0.42
CA ASN A 377 -25.42 29.64 1.17
C ASN A 377 -25.87 28.57 0.18
N LEU A 378 -25.60 27.32 0.51
CA LEU A 378 -26.46 26.19 0.15
C LEU A 378 -26.30 25.12 1.23
N GLU A 379 -27.34 25.06 2.05
CA GLU A 379 -27.71 23.97 2.92
C GLU A 379 -28.09 22.72 2.09
N ASP A 380 -28.02 21.58 2.78
CA ASP A 380 -28.74 20.32 2.55
C ASP A 380 -28.43 19.49 1.29
N GLU A 381 -27.89 18.29 1.49
CA GLU A 381 -28.68 17.04 1.43
C GLU A 381 -27.81 15.79 1.75
N LEU A 382 -28.26 15.05 2.77
CA LEU A 382 -28.12 13.61 3.08
C LEU A 382 -26.73 12.96 3.24
#